data_AF-A0A1J6JQG1-F1
#
_entry.id   AF-A0A1J6JQG1-F1
#
_cell.length_a   1.000
_cell.length_b   1.000
_cell.length_c   1.000
_cell.angle_alpha   90.00
_cell.angle_beta   90.00
_cell.angle_gamma   90.00
#
_symmetry.space_group_name_H-M   'P 1'
#
loop_
_entity.id
_entity.type
_entity.pdbx_description
1 polymer ?
#
loop_
_entity_poly.entity_id
_entity_poly.type
_entity_poly.pdbx_seq_one_letter_code
_entity_poly.pdbx_strand_id
1 'polypeptide(L)'
;MCIAVFIWQAHTQYSFLLLLNRDEYHNRPTKAVHWWEGEEIVGGRDEVAGGTWLASSRQGRVAFLTNVLELHALPLAKSRGDLPVRFLQSRKGPMEFAKELVNEGNEYNGFNLILADIESKSMVYVSNRPKGEPMVIQEVHPGVHVLSNAKLDSPWPKAQRLKLSFKTMLDVYKTSEKCICVKEMIEKLMRDTTKAEKDKLPRICSLDWELELSSIFVEVDTPL
;
A
#
# COMPACT_ATOMS: atom_id res chain seq x y z
N MET A 1 -2.46 10.41 -0.63
CA MET A 1 -1.59 9.67 0.32
C MET A 1 -2.17 8.28 0.51
N CYS A 2 -1.41 7.27 0.93
CA CYS A 2 -1.98 5.92 1.05
C CYS A 2 -1.34 5.24 2.23
N ILE A 3 -2.10 4.40 2.91
CA ILE A 3 -1.60 3.60 4.02
C ILE A 3 -2.21 2.21 3.99
N ALA A 4 -1.38 1.22 4.25
CA ALA A 4 -1.74 -0.18 4.33
C ALA A 4 -1.19 -0.79 5.61
N VAL A 5 -1.96 -1.69 6.22
CA VAL A 5 -1.49 -2.60 7.26
C VAL A 5 -1.82 -4.02 6.82
N PHE A 6 -0.86 -4.93 6.99
CA PHE A 6 -1.09 -6.32 6.66
C PHE A 6 -0.34 -7.26 7.61
N ILE A 7 -0.88 -8.47 7.72
CA ILE A 7 -0.21 -9.61 8.34
C ILE A 7 0.12 -10.63 7.25
N TRP A 8 1.36 -11.10 7.25
CA TRP A 8 1.89 -12.02 6.26
C TRP A 8 2.46 -13.25 6.96
N GLN A 9 1.98 -14.45 6.61
CA GLN A 9 2.45 -15.76 7.12
C GLN A 9 2.60 -15.83 8.66
N ALA A 10 1.83 -15.04 9.40
CA ALA A 10 1.97 -14.89 10.85
C ALA A 10 0.64 -15.00 11.62
N HIS A 11 -0.43 -15.42 10.92
CA HIS A 11 -1.71 -15.75 11.54
C HIS A 11 -1.98 -17.25 11.39
N THR A 12 -2.61 -17.86 12.40
CA THR A 12 -2.88 -19.31 12.43
C THR A 12 -3.89 -19.76 11.36
N GLN A 13 -4.84 -18.89 11.02
CA GLN A 13 -5.90 -19.18 10.03
C GLN A 13 -5.74 -18.48 8.68
N TYR A 14 -5.06 -17.34 8.61
CA TYR A 14 -5.00 -16.49 7.42
C TYR A 14 -3.55 -16.35 6.97
N SER A 15 -3.21 -16.85 5.78
CA SER A 15 -1.87 -16.67 5.20
C SER A 15 -1.55 -15.20 4.92
N PHE A 16 -2.58 -14.41 4.63
CA PHE A 16 -2.49 -12.98 4.36
C PHE A 16 -3.80 -12.27 4.73
N LEU A 17 -3.70 -11.13 5.39
CA LEU A 17 -4.81 -10.20 5.61
C LEU A 17 -4.28 -8.78 5.43
N LEU A 18 -4.98 -7.97 4.63
CA LEU A 18 -4.60 -6.62 4.23
C LEU A 18 -5.76 -5.65 4.42
N LEU A 19 -5.47 -4.50 5.01
CA LEU A 19 -6.32 -3.31 4.99
C LEU A 19 -5.54 -2.19 4.31
N LEU A 20 -6.17 -1.46 3.39
CA LEU A 20 -5.52 -0.40 2.61
C LEU A 20 -6.49 0.76 2.38
N ASN A 21 -6.07 1.96 2.77
CA ASN A 21 -6.70 3.22 2.37
C ASN A 21 -5.92 3.83 1.21
N ARG A 22 -6.65 4.16 0.16
CA ARG A 22 -6.18 5.06 -0.89
C ARG A 22 -6.76 6.44 -0.62
N ASP A 23 -5.96 7.32 -0.04
CA ASP A 23 -6.31 8.75 0.04
C ASP A 23 -5.91 9.42 -1.28
N GLU A 24 -6.91 9.89 -2.01
CA GLU A 24 -6.76 10.53 -3.31
C GLU A 24 -7.71 11.72 -3.39
N TYR A 25 -7.46 12.64 -4.31
CA TYR A 25 -8.45 13.61 -4.74
C TYR A 25 -9.81 12.97 -5.02
N HIS A 26 -10.86 13.47 -4.36
CA HIS A 26 -12.23 12.99 -4.50
C HIS A 26 -12.76 13.10 -5.94
N ASN A 27 -12.26 14.06 -6.72
CA ASN A 27 -12.64 14.26 -8.11
C ASN A 27 -11.89 13.34 -9.09
N ARG A 28 -10.92 12.52 -8.65
CA ARG A 28 -10.23 11.57 -9.52
C ARG A 28 -11.14 10.36 -9.77
N PRO A 29 -11.68 10.18 -10.98
CA PRO A 29 -12.64 9.13 -11.27
C PRO A 29 -12.02 7.73 -11.10
N THR A 30 -12.77 6.83 -10.47
CA THR A 30 -12.37 5.43 -10.27
C THR A 30 -13.56 4.49 -10.42
N LYS A 31 -13.30 3.29 -10.93
CA LYS A 31 -14.26 2.19 -10.86
C LYS A 31 -14.05 1.40 -9.58
N ALA A 32 -15.15 1.04 -8.93
CA ALA A 32 -15.18 0.14 -7.78
C ALA A 32 -14.56 -1.23 -8.14
N VAL A 33 -14.28 -2.04 -7.11
CA VAL A 33 -13.73 -3.38 -7.31
C VAL A 33 -14.63 -4.23 -8.20
N HIS A 34 -14.05 -4.74 -9.29
CA HIS A 34 -14.69 -5.65 -10.22
C HIS A 34 -13.62 -6.49 -10.93
N TRP A 35 -14.05 -7.58 -11.57
CA TRP A 35 -13.21 -8.29 -12.52
C TRP A 35 -13.06 -7.45 -13.79
N TRP A 36 -11.82 -7.23 -14.21
CA TRP A 36 -11.52 -6.47 -15.41
C TRP A 36 -11.84 -7.32 -16.64
N GLU A 37 -12.48 -6.71 -17.64
CA GLU A 37 -12.91 -7.42 -18.84
C GLU A 37 -11.71 -7.94 -19.64
N GLY A 38 -11.74 -9.23 -19.99
CA GLY A 38 -10.67 -9.90 -20.74
C GLY A 38 -9.38 -10.16 -19.94
N GLU A 39 -9.36 -9.88 -18.64
CA GLU A 39 -8.18 -9.96 -17.79
C GLU A 39 -8.43 -10.85 -16.57
N GLU A 40 -7.36 -11.44 -16.05
CA GLU A 40 -7.39 -12.22 -14.81
C GLU A 40 -7.15 -11.32 -13.58
N ILE A 41 -7.70 -10.11 -13.59
CA ILE A 41 -7.46 -9.06 -12.58
C ILE A 41 -8.78 -8.68 -11.90
N VAL A 42 -8.80 -8.68 -10.57
CA VAL A 42 -9.85 -8.07 -9.74
C VAL A 42 -9.26 -6.94 -8.91
N GLY A 43 -9.86 -5.75 -9.00
CA GLY A 43 -9.38 -4.58 -8.29
C GLY A 43 -10.17 -3.33 -8.66
N GLY A 44 -9.98 -2.26 -7.89
CA GLY A 44 -10.43 -0.93 -8.30
C GLY A 44 -9.61 -0.45 -9.50
N ARG A 45 -10.19 0.39 -10.36
CA ARG A 45 -9.50 0.91 -11.54
C ARG A 45 -9.49 2.43 -11.54
N ASP A 46 -8.32 3.01 -11.75
CA ASP A 46 -8.14 4.43 -11.99
C ASP A 46 -8.58 4.76 -13.43
N GLU A 47 -9.60 5.62 -13.60
CA GLU A 47 -10.12 5.94 -14.93
C GLU A 47 -9.29 7.01 -15.65
N VAL A 48 -8.40 7.71 -14.94
CA VAL A 48 -7.51 8.72 -15.55
C VAL A 48 -6.27 8.04 -16.12
N ALA A 49 -5.61 7.20 -15.32
CA ALA A 49 -4.36 6.56 -15.72
C ALA A 49 -4.51 5.10 -16.19
N GLY A 50 -5.70 4.51 -16.07
CA GLY A 50 -6.02 3.15 -16.51
C GLY A 50 -5.53 2.02 -15.59
N GLY A 51 -4.70 2.32 -14.58
CA GLY A 51 -4.07 1.36 -13.66
C GLY A 51 -4.86 1.08 -12.37
N THR A 52 -4.15 0.55 -11.36
CA THR A 52 -4.73 0.22 -10.04
C THR A 52 -3.77 0.49 -8.88
N TRP A 53 -4.32 0.64 -7.68
CA TRP A 53 -3.56 0.77 -6.43
C TRP A 53 -3.51 -0.53 -5.62
N LEU A 54 -4.46 -1.43 -5.86
CA LEU A 54 -4.61 -2.73 -5.21
C LEU A 54 -5.43 -3.65 -6.12
N ALA A 55 -4.84 -4.77 -6.49
CA ALA A 55 -5.53 -5.80 -7.24
C ALA A 55 -5.00 -7.21 -6.90
N SER A 56 -5.79 -8.20 -7.26
CA SER A 56 -5.47 -9.62 -7.15
C SER A 56 -5.79 -10.33 -8.47
N SER A 57 -5.19 -11.50 -8.66
CA SER A 57 -5.58 -12.46 -9.69
C SER A 57 -6.41 -13.61 -9.12
N ARG A 58 -6.97 -14.46 -9.99
CA ARG A 58 -7.65 -15.70 -9.58
C ARG A 58 -6.71 -16.70 -8.93
N GLN A 59 -5.43 -16.67 -9.30
CA GLN A 59 -4.40 -17.60 -8.85
C GLN A 59 -3.76 -17.14 -7.53
N GLY A 60 -4.33 -16.15 -6.84
CA GLY A 60 -3.82 -15.69 -5.56
C GLY A 60 -2.55 -14.84 -5.65
N ARG A 61 -2.22 -14.27 -6.81
CA ARG A 61 -1.21 -13.20 -6.91
C ARG A 61 -1.84 -11.88 -6.54
N VAL A 62 -1.19 -11.09 -5.68
CA VAL A 62 -1.68 -9.80 -5.18
C VAL A 62 -0.61 -8.75 -5.38
N ALA A 63 -0.99 -7.56 -5.83
CA ALA A 63 -0.09 -6.42 -5.86
C ALA A 63 -0.79 -5.14 -5.40
N PHE A 64 -0.07 -4.34 -4.63
CA PHE A 64 -0.54 -3.05 -4.17
C PHE A 64 0.62 -2.08 -3.97
N LEU A 65 0.30 -0.79 -3.95
CA LEU A 65 1.31 0.25 -3.82
C LEU A 65 0.88 1.38 -2.90
N THR A 66 1.87 2.12 -2.43
CA THR A 66 1.68 3.45 -1.87
C THR A 66 2.65 4.42 -2.55
N ASN A 67 2.23 5.69 -2.65
CA ASN A 67 3.11 6.74 -3.15
C ASN A 67 4.15 7.10 -2.08
N VAL A 68 5.40 7.36 -2.45
CA VAL A 68 6.36 7.99 -1.53
C VAL A 68 6.06 9.49 -1.46
N LEU A 69 6.03 10.05 -0.25
CA LEU A 69 5.89 11.49 -0.03
C LEU A 69 7.19 12.19 -0.44
N GLU A 70 7.10 13.07 -1.43
CA GLU A 70 8.23 13.84 -1.95
C GLU A 70 7.78 15.21 -2.46
N LEU A 71 8.66 16.20 -2.39
CA LEU A 71 8.41 17.58 -2.85
C LEU A 71 8.35 17.69 -4.38
N HIS A 72 9.21 16.94 -5.08
CA HIS A 72 9.42 17.11 -6.50
C HIS A 72 8.97 15.85 -7.24
N ALA A 73 7.84 15.95 -7.91
CA ALA A 73 7.37 14.94 -8.86
C ALA A 73 7.89 15.24 -10.26
N LEU A 74 8.22 14.19 -11.01
CA LEU A 74 8.46 14.21 -12.44
C LEU A 74 7.11 14.38 -13.17
N PRO A 75 6.90 15.47 -13.94
CA PRO A 75 5.60 15.74 -14.59
C PRO A 75 5.21 14.70 -15.65
N LEU A 76 6.21 14.14 -16.34
CA LEU A 76 6.02 13.19 -17.44
C LEU A 76 6.30 11.73 -17.04
N ALA A 77 6.31 11.43 -15.72
CA ALA A 77 6.51 10.06 -15.26
C ALA A 77 5.33 9.15 -15.62
N LYS A 78 5.63 7.88 -15.86
CA LYS A 78 4.62 6.82 -15.98
C LYS A 78 3.78 6.74 -14.71
N SER A 79 2.50 6.38 -14.87
CA SER A 79 1.62 6.14 -13.73
C SER A 79 2.08 4.91 -12.95
N ARG A 80 2.30 5.05 -11.64
CA ARG A 80 2.65 3.93 -10.74
C ARG A 80 1.59 2.82 -10.74
N GLY A 81 0.33 3.16 -11.04
CA GLY A 81 -0.77 2.20 -11.10
C GLY A 81 -0.65 1.16 -12.22
N ASP A 82 0.28 1.36 -13.16
CA ASP A 82 0.66 0.38 -14.17
C ASP A 82 1.43 -0.82 -13.57
N LEU A 83 2.19 -0.61 -12.48
CA LEU A 83 3.06 -1.63 -11.91
C LEU A 83 2.31 -2.87 -11.39
N PRO A 84 1.22 -2.75 -10.61
CA PRO A 84 0.44 -3.92 -10.19
C PRO A 84 -0.20 -4.64 -11.37
N VAL A 85 -0.68 -3.91 -12.39
CA VAL A 85 -1.30 -4.49 -13.58
C VAL A 85 -0.30 -5.35 -14.34
N ARG A 86 0.88 -4.79 -14.64
CA ARG A 86 1.96 -5.51 -15.33
C ARG A 86 2.43 -6.75 -14.57
N PHE A 87 2.54 -6.67 -13.24
CA PHE A 87 2.86 -7.85 -12.43
C PHE A 87 1.80 -8.94 -12.62
N LEU A 88 0.52 -8.60 -12.46
CA LEU A 88 -0.59 -9.56 -12.54
C LEU A 88 -0.77 -10.16 -13.95
N GLN A 89 -0.47 -9.41 -15.00
CA GLN A 89 -0.47 -9.90 -16.39
C GLN A 89 0.75 -10.76 -16.73
N SER A 90 1.89 -10.52 -16.07
CA SER A 90 3.09 -11.35 -16.25
C SER A 90 2.91 -12.74 -15.63
N ARG A 91 3.70 -13.72 -16.05
CA ARG A 91 3.80 -15.04 -15.38
C ARG A 91 4.99 -15.13 -14.41
N LYS A 92 5.64 -14.01 -14.13
CA LYS A 92 6.90 -13.95 -13.36
C LYS A 92 6.62 -14.02 -11.86
N GLY A 93 7.52 -14.68 -11.14
CA GLY A 93 7.48 -14.66 -9.66
C GLY A 93 7.74 -13.25 -9.12
N PRO A 94 7.36 -12.93 -7.86
CA PRO A 94 7.56 -11.60 -7.27
C PRO A 94 8.99 -11.07 -7.38
N MET A 95 9.98 -11.90 -7.04
CA MET A 95 11.40 -11.52 -7.10
C MET A 95 11.91 -11.34 -8.53
N GLU A 96 11.43 -12.14 -9.48
CA GLU A 96 11.82 -12.05 -10.88
C GLU A 96 11.30 -10.75 -11.50
N PHE A 97 10.02 -10.45 -11.29
CA PHE A 97 9.42 -9.19 -11.76
C PHE A 97 10.10 -7.98 -11.10
N ALA A 98 10.41 -8.04 -9.81
CA ALA A 98 11.11 -6.96 -9.11
C ALA A 98 12.48 -6.64 -9.73
N LYS A 99 13.25 -7.67 -10.13
CA LYS A 99 14.56 -7.50 -10.76
C LYS A 99 14.48 -6.87 -12.14
N GLU A 100 13.44 -7.16 -12.90
CA GLU A 100 13.19 -6.53 -14.21
C GLU A 100 12.87 -5.03 -14.07
N LEU A 101 12.06 -4.70 -13.05
CA LEU A 101 11.63 -3.34 -12.76
C LEU A 101 12.81 -2.38 -12.44
N VAL A 102 13.97 -2.90 -12.04
CA VAL A 102 15.18 -2.12 -11.71
C VAL A 102 15.56 -1.15 -12.84
N ASN A 103 15.43 -1.58 -14.09
CA ASN A 103 15.90 -0.80 -15.24
C ASN A 103 14.98 0.39 -15.59
N GLU A 104 13.74 0.39 -15.14
CA GLU A 104 12.73 1.39 -15.49
C GLU A 104 12.21 2.17 -14.27
N GLY A 105 12.71 1.90 -13.06
CA GLY A 105 12.24 2.56 -11.83
C GLY A 105 12.34 4.09 -11.83
N ASN A 106 13.26 4.64 -12.62
CA ASN A 106 13.43 6.09 -12.82
C ASN A 106 12.35 6.72 -13.71
N GLU A 107 11.56 5.92 -14.42
CA GLU A 107 10.44 6.40 -15.23
C GLU A 107 9.18 6.69 -14.40
N TYR A 108 9.19 6.34 -13.12
CA TYR A 108 8.08 6.52 -12.18
C TYR A 108 8.43 7.54 -11.09
N ASN A 109 7.40 8.27 -10.63
CA ASN A 109 7.49 8.99 -9.35
C ASN A 109 7.70 8.04 -8.17
N GLY A 110 8.05 8.57 -7.00
CA GLY A 110 8.37 7.78 -5.82
C GLY A 110 7.25 6.79 -5.47
N PHE A 111 7.60 5.52 -5.33
CA PHE A 111 6.66 4.46 -5.00
C PHE A 111 7.22 3.45 -4.01
N ASN A 112 6.29 2.80 -3.33
CA ASN A 112 6.46 1.55 -2.63
C ASN A 112 5.51 0.53 -3.26
N LEU A 113 6.02 -0.64 -3.62
CA LEU A 113 5.26 -1.69 -4.29
C LEU A 113 5.42 -2.99 -3.49
N ILE A 114 4.31 -3.66 -3.24
CA ILE A 114 4.28 -5.02 -2.69
C ILE A 114 3.80 -5.94 -3.80
N LEU A 115 4.57 -6.98 -4.05
CA LEU A 115 4.29 -8.06 -4.99
C LEU A 115 4.19 -9.34 -4.20
N ALA A 116 3.05 -10.01 -4.24
CA ALA A 116 2.82 -11.22 -3.48
C ALA A 116 2.27 -12.34 -4.37
N ASP A 117 2.75 -13.54 -4.11
CA ASP A 117 2.20 -14.79 -4.57
C ASP A 117 1.85 -15.62 -3.33
N ILE A 118 0.55 -15.75 -3.07
CA ILE A 118 0.04 -16.39 -1.85
C ILE A 118 0.28 -17.90 -1.92
N GLU A 119 0.18 -18.51 -3.10
CA GLU A 119 0.38 -19.95 -3.30
C GLU A 119 1.85 -20.32 -3.06
N SER A 120 2.78 -19.56 -3.65
CA SER A 120 4.21 -19.79 -3.48
C SER A 120 4.78 -19.25 -2.16
N LYS A 121 3.95 -18.59 -1.33
CA LYS A 121 4.35 -17.90 -0.10
C LYS A 121 5.51 -16.91 -0.31
N SER A 122 5.53 -16.23 -1.45
CA SER A 122 6.55 -15.23 -1.77
C SER A 122 5.96 -13.84 -1.71
N MET A 123 6.63 -12.92 -1.00
CA MET A 123 6.26 -11.51 -1.00
C MET A 123 7.52 -10.66 -1.09
N VAL A 124 7.52 -9.70 -2.01
CA VAL A 124 8.64 -8.81 -2.27
C VAL A 124 8.17 -7.37 -2.19
N TYR A 125 8.92 -6.58 -1.43
CA TYR A 125 8.82 -5.13 -1.36
C TYR A 125 9.82 -4.51 -2.32
N VAL A 126 9.33 -3.54 -3.10
CA VAL A 126 10.13 -2.78 -4.08
C VAL A 126 9.92 -1.29 -3.87
N SER A 127 11.00 -0.50 -3.91
CA SER A 127 10.91 0.95 -3.94
C SER A 127 12.00 1.57 -4.82
N ASN A 128 11.64 2.61 -5.58
CA ASN A 128 12.59 3.44 -6.33
C ASN A 128 13.12 4.63 -5.52
N ARG A 129 13.05 4.54 -4.18
CA ARG A 129 13.54 5.55 -3.25
C ARG A 129 14.44 4.92 -2.17
N PRO A 130 15.43 5.67 -1.66
CA PRO A 130 15.74 7.09 -1.93
C PRO A 130 16.33 7.33 -3.34
N LYS A 131 16.21 8.57 -3.84
CA LYS A 131 16.66 8.93 -5.19
C LYS A 131 18.20 8.95 -5.26
N GLY A 132 18.77 8.40 -6.32
CA GLY A 132 20.23 8.34 -6.50
C GLY A 132 20.87 7.08 -5.91
N GLU A 133 20.09 6.24 -5.23
CA GLU A 133 20.49 4.91 -4.78
C GLU A 133 19.88 3.83 -5.68
N PRO A 134 20.45 2.61 -5.71
CA PRO A 134 19.81 1.47 -6.34
C PRO A 134 18.41 1.24 -5.79
N MET A 135 17.51 0.73 -6.62
CA MET A 135 16.18 0.35 -6.17
C MET A 135 16.26 -0.65 -5.01
N VAL A 136 15.45 -0.41 -3.99
CA VAL A 136 15.30 -1.34 -2.87
C VAL A 136 14.45 -2.51 -3.34
N ILE A 137 14.99 -3.72 -3.26
CA ILE A 137 14.26 -4.97 -3.45
C ILE A 137 14.52 -5.83 -2.21
N GLN A 138 13.46 -6.19 -1.51
CA GLN A 138 13.55 -6.91 -0.25
C GLN A 138 12.44 -7.96 -0.16
N GLU A 139 12.79 -9.17 0.30
CA GLU A 139 11.78 -10.15 0.69
C GLU A 139 11.08 -9.71 1.99
N VAL A 140 9.75 -9.78 1.99
CA VAL A 140 8.95 -9.44 3.17
C VAL A 140 8.86 -10.67 4.06
N HIS A 141 9.50 -10.58 5.22
CA HIS A 141 9.47 -11.65 6.22
C HIS A 141 8.08 -11.83 6.83
N PRO A 142 7.75 -13.01 7.38
CA PRO A 142 6.51 -13.21 8.12
C PRO A 142 6.36 -12.21 9.27
N GLY A 143 5.19 -11.60 9.40
CA GLY A 143 4.92 -10.63 10.46
C GLY A 143 3.80 -9.65 10.14
N VAL A 144 3.65 -8.66 11.02
CA VAL A 144 2.77 -7.51 10.82
C VAL A 144 3.59 -6.34 10.28
N HIS A 145 3.13 -5.79 9.17
CA HIS A 145 3.79 -4.71 8.46
C HIS A 145 2.83 -3.54 8.23
N VAL A 146 3.39 -2.33 8.24
CA VAL A 146 2.65 -1.13 7.83
C VAL A 146 3.42 -0.41 6.73
N LEU A 147 2.71 -0.08 5.66
CA LEU A 147 3.24 0.66 4.52
C LEU A 147 2.46 1.95 4.35
N SER A 148 3.10 3.08 4.61
CA SER A 148 2.56 4.43 4.42
C SER A 148 3.26 5.08 3.23
N ASN A 149 3.45 6.39 3.23
CA ASN A 149 4.11 7.15 2.17
C ASN A 149 5.64 7.26 2.33
N ALA A 150 6.24 6.30 2.99
CA ALA A 150 7.70 6.15 3.15
C ALA A 150 8.05 4.66 3.06
N LYS A 151 9.30 4.30 3.36
CA LYS A 151 9.75 2.89 3.32
C LYS A 151 8.86 1.98 4.19
N LEU A 152 8.80 0.69 3.84
CA LEU A 152 8.11 -0.33 4.64
C LEU A 152 8.52 -0.25 6.13
N ASP A 153 7.53 -0.31 7.02
CA ASP A 153 7.67 -0.23 8.48
C ASP A 153 8.36 1.05 9.00
N SER A 154 8.30 2.14 8.23
CA SER A 154 8.74 3.46 8.70
C SER A 154 8.08 3.82 10.04
N PRO A 155 8.83 4.40 10.99
CA PRO A 155 8.35 4.71 12.34
C PRO A 155 7.49 5.99 12.38
N TRP A 156 6.67 6.25 11.36
CA TRP A 156 5.79 7.41 11.35
C TRP A 156 4.67 7.25 12.38
N PRO A 157 4.23 8.33 13.05
CA PRO A 157 3.24 8.25 14.13
C PRO A 157 1.97 7.48 13.74
N LYS A 158 1.39 7.76 12.57
CA LYS A 158 0.22 7.03 12.08
C LYS A 158 0.48 5.56 11.79
N ALA A 159 1.68 5.23 11.29
CA ALA A 159 2.03 3.85 10.97
C ALA A 159 2.22 3.03 12.25
N GLN A 160 2.87 3.59 13.26
CA GLN A 160 3.05 2.96 14.57
C GLN A 160 1.71 2.76 15.29
N ARG A 161 0.86 3.79 15.27
CA ARG A 161 -0.49 3.71 15.84
C ARG A 161 -1.35 2.64 15.15
N LEU A 162 -1.36 2.62 13.81
CA LEU A 162 -2.08 1.60 13.05
C LEU A 162 -1.54 0.19 13.37
N LYS A 163 -0.22 0.01 13.42
CA LYS A 163 0.42 -1.27 13.75
C LYS A 163 0.01 -1.78 15.13
N LEU A 164 0.03 -0.90 16.13
CA LEU A 164 -0.36 -1.23 17.50
C LEU A 164 -1.84 -1.65 17.58
N SER A 165 -2.74 -0.80 17.07
CA SER A 165 -4.19 -1.06 17.11
C SER A 165 -4.58 -2.32 16.33
N PHE A 166 -3.94 -2.56 15.18
CA PHE A 166 -4.16 -3.78 14.40
C PHE A 166 -3.72 -5.04 15.16
N LYS A 167 -2.54 -5.02 15.80
CA LYS A 167 -2.08 -6.14 16.65
C LYS A 167 -3.04 -6.41 17.81
N THR A 168 -3.48 -5.36 18.50
CA THR A 168 -4.47 -5.49 19.59
C THR A 168 -5.76 -6.15 19.11
N MET A 169 -6.27 -5.77 17.93
CA MET A 169 -7.45 -6.44 17.37
C MET A 169 -7.19 -7.90 17.01
N LEU A 170 -6.04 -8.22 16.40
CA LEU A 170 -5.67 -9.61 16.09
C LEU A 170 -5.60 -10.48 17.34
N ASP A 171 -5.06 -9.95 18.46
CA ASP A 171 -4.94 -10.71 19.71
C ASP A 171 -6.31 -11.01 20.35
N VAL A 172 -7.30 -10.12 20.19
CA VAL A 172 -8.69 -10.40 20.58
C VAL A 172 -9.25 -11.60 19.80
N TYR A 173 -8.98 -11.69 18.49
CA TYR A 173 -9.47 -12.83 17.70
C TYR A 173 -8.70 -14.12 17.95
N LYS A 174 -7.41 -14.09 18.34
CA LYS A 174 -6.67 -15.29 18.73
C LYS A 174 -7.29 -16.02 19.93
N THR A 175 -7.91 -15.27 20.83
CA THR A 175 -8.53 -15.79 22.06
C THR A 175 -9.99 -16.19 21.88
N SER A 176 -10.59 -15.84 20.74
CA SER A 176 -11.96 -16.21 20.39
C SER A 176 -11.95 -17.31 19.33
N GLU A 177 -12.89 -18.25 19.36
CA GLU A 177 -13.11 -19.18 18.23
C GLU A 177 -13.70 -18.49 16.98
N LYS A 178 -13.85 -17.15 17.02
CA LYS A 178 -14.48 -16.38 15.96
C LYS A 178 -13.47 -16.01 14.87
N CYS A 179 -13.95 -16.07 13.63
CA CYS A 179 -13.24 -15.50 12.49
C CYS A 179 -13.08 -13.98 12.65
N ILE A 180 -12.02 -13.44 12.03
CA ILE A 180 -11.76 -12.01 12.00
C ILE A 180 -12.93 -11.27 11.35
N CYS A 181 -13.50 -10.27 12.05
CA CYS A 181 -14.48 -9.37 11.47
C CYS A 181 -13.78 -8.22 10.75
N VAL A 182 -13.52 -8.38 9.45
CA VAL A 182 -12.84 -7.37 8.62
C VAL A 182 -13.58 -6.03 8.63
N LYS A 183 -14.92 -6.04 8.64
CA LYS A 183 -15.74 -4.82 8.71
C LYS A 183 -15.46 -4.02 9.99
N GLU A 184 -15.41 -4.69 11.13
CA GLU A 184 -15.09 -4.06 12.42
C GLU A 184 -13.67 -3.48 12.41
N MET A 185 -12.69 -4.20 11.83
CA MET A 185 -11.33 -3.68 11.67
C MET A 185 -11.29 -2.42 10.80
N ILE A 186 -12.03 -2.39 9.69
CA ILE A 186 -12.12 -1.19 8.83
C ILE A 186 -12.70 -0.02 9.63
N GLU A 187 -13.80 -0.23 10.34
CA GLU A 187 -14.48 0.81 11.11
C GLU A 187 -13.61 1.37 12.25
N LYS A 188 -12.87 0.51 12.95
CA LYS A 188 -12.04 0.92 14.10
C LYS A 188 -10.65 1.42 13.73
N LEU A 189 -10.06 0.90 12.65
CA LEU A 189 -8.66 1.18 12.31
C LEU A 189 -8.54 2.14 11.13
N MET A 190 -9.28 1.87 10.05
CA MET A 190 -9.10 2.56 8.76
C MET A 190 -9.91 3.85 8.65
N ARG A 191 -10.66 4.22 9.69
CA ARG A 191 -11.39 5.50 9.80
C ARG A 191 -10.76 6.46 10.82
N ASP A 192 -9.56 6.17 11.31
CA ASP A 192 -8.88 7.01 12.30
C ASP A 192 -8.35 8.32 11.69
N THR A 193 -8.97 9.43 12.08
CA THR A 193 -8.63 10.81 11.67
C THR A 193 -7.62 11.49 12.59
N THR A 194 -7.08 10.80 13.60
CA THR A 194 -6.12 11.35 14.57
C THR A 194 -4.86 11.84 13.88
N LYS A 195 -4.56 13.14 14.02
CA LYS A 195 -3.36 13.77 13.46
C LYS A 195 -2.14 13.53 14.38
N ALA A 196 -0.94 13.61 13.83
CA ALA A 196 0.30 13.51 14.60
C ALA A 196 0.63 14.84 15.31
N GLU A 197 1.48 14.77 16.34
CA GLU A 197 2.09 15.97 16.92
C GLU A 197 3.09 16.60 15.93
N LYS A 198 3.12 17.94 15.84
CA LYS A 198 3.90 18.67 14.82
C LYS A 198 5.40 18.40 14.89
N ASP A 199 5.95 18.17 16.08
CA ASP A 199 7.35 17.87 16.33
C ASP A 199 7.77 16.46 15.86
N LYS A 200 6.80 15.55 15.69
CA LYS A 200 6.99 14.17 15.22
C LYS A 200 6.80 14.00 13.72
N LEU A 201 6.58 15.09 12.99
CA LEU A 201 6.42 15.09 11.53
C LEU A 201 7.77 14.93 10.81
N PRO A 202 7.80 14.31 9.61
CA PRO A 202 9.04 13.95 8.93
C PRO A 202 9.82 15.12 8.31
N ARG A 203 9.22 16.32 8.21
CA ARG A 203 9.84 17.56 7.68
C ARG A 203 10.35 17.43 6.23
N ILE A 204 9.61 16.68 5.42
CA ILE A 204 9.80 16.52 3.98
C ILE A 204 9.19 17.70 3.23
N CYS A 205 8.00 18.16 3.63
CA CYS A 205 7.29 19.30 3.03
C CYS A 205 6.78 20.26 4.12
N SER A 206 5.88 21.20 3.78
CA SER A 206 5.41 22.18 4.75
C SER A 206 4.71 21.48 5.92
N LEU A 207 4.95 21.97 7.14
CA LEU A 207 4.41 21.35 8.36
C LEU A 207 2.88 21.26 8.35
N ASP A 208 2.20 22.27 7.81
CA ASP A 208 0.74 22.27 7.71
C ASP A 208 0.27 21.17 6.76
N TRP A 209 0.94 20.98 5.62
CA TRP A 209 0.61 19.90 4.69
C TRP A 209 0.89 18.51 5.28
N GLU A 210 2.02 18.34 5.97
CA GLU A 210 2.35 17.08 6.64
C GLU A 210 1.38 16.75 7.75
N LEU A 211 0.96 17.77 8.52
CA LEU A 211 -0.05 17.61 9.56
C LEU A 211 -1.35 17.12 8.94
N GLU A 212 -1.82 17.73 7.85
CA GLU A 212 -3.05 17.31 7.19
C GLU A 212 -3.02 15.85 6.71
N LEU A 213 -1.85 15.39 6.27
CA LEU A 213 -1.65 14.02 5.78
C LEU A 213 -1.27 13.01 6.88
N SER A 214 -1.24 13.44 8.14
CA SER A 214 -0.72 12.65 9.26
C SER A 214 -1.71 11.68 9.90
N SER A 215 -2.95 11.61 9.42
CA SER A 215 -3.96 10.62 9.85
C SER A 215 -3.95 9.35 8.99
N ILE A 216 -4.63 8.29 9.48
CA ILE A 216 -4.80 7.02 8.75
C ILE A 216 -5.92 7.16 7.72
N PHE A 217 -6.99 7.85 8.10
CA PHE A 217 -8.03 8.33 7.19
C PHE A 217 -7.81 9.83 6.98
N VAL A 218 -7.37 10.20 5.79
CA VAL A 218 -7.02 11.57 5.46
C VAL A 218 -8.27 12.32 5.00
N GLU A 219 -8.68 13.29 5.80
CA GLU A 219 -9.70 14.28 5.44
C GLU A 219 -9.00 15.61 5.27
N VAL A 220 -8.92 16.08 4.03
CA VAL A 220 -8.42 17.42 3.69
C VAL A 220 -9.34 17.97 2.61
N ASP A 221 -9.85 19.18 2.84
CA ASP A 221 -10.51 19.94 1.79
C ASP A 221 -9.45 20.35 0.77
N THR A 222 -9.37 19.62 -0.34
CA THR A 222 -8.56 20.04 -1.48
C THR A 222 -9.41 20.98 -2.33
N PRO A 223 -8.98 22.23 -2.60
CA PRO A 223 -9.67 23.09 -3.55
C PRO A 223 -9.76 22.35 -4.89
N LEU A 224 -10.97 22.28 -5.44
CA LEU A 224 -11.26 21.70 -6.75
C LEU A 224 -10.49 22.39 -7.88
#